data_AF-A0A969KUE3-F1
#
_entry.id   AF-A0A969KUE3-F1
#
_cell.length_a   1.000
_cell.length_b   1.000
_cell.length_c   1.000
_cell.angle_alpha   90.00
_cell.angle_beta   90.00
_cell.angle_gamma   90.00
#
_symmetry.space_group_name_H-M   'P 1'
#
loop_
_entity.id
_entity.type
_entity.pdbx_description
1 polymer ?
#
loop_
_entity_poly.entity_id
_entity_poly.type
_entity_poly.pdbx_seq_one_letter_code
_entity_poly.pdbx_strand_id
1 'polypeptide(L)' 'MILMTEVAGPHFPVSATLVYVVGFIAAVTIGSIAWYNSKRPPGWEGKERPDVVPKVDKDENPGL' A
#
# COMPACT_ATOMS: atom_id res chain seq x y z
N MET A 1 23.65 37.61 30.68
CA MET A 1 23.54 36.74 29.49
C MET A 1 22.66 35.57 29.87
N ILE A 2 21.41 35.55 29.39
CA ILE A 2 20.47 34.45 29.67
C ILE A 2 20.66 33.44 28.54
N LEU A 3 21.09 32.22 28.86
CA LEU A 3 21.20 31.13 27.91
C LEU A 3 19.76 30.67 27.57
N MET A 4 19.31 30.88 26.34
CA MET A 4 18.13 30.16 25.85
C MET A 4 18.58 28.76 25.46
N THR A 5 18.27 27.79 26.31
CA THR A 5 18.40 26.37 25.97
C THR A 5 17.30 26.01 24.97
N GLU A 6 17.67 25.60 23.76
CA GLU A 6 16.73 24.92 22.85
C GLU A 6 16.36 23.56 23.46
N VAL A 7 15.06 23.36 23.71
CA VAL A 7 14.50 22.04 23.98
C VAL A 7 14.27 21.35 22.64
N ALA A 8 15.28 20.64 22.14
CA ALA A 8 15.10 19.70 21.04
C ALA A 8 14.24 18.52 21.54
N GLY A 9 12.93 18.60 21.32
CA GLY A 9 12.01 17.49 21.57
C GLY A 9 12.25 16.32 20.61
N PRO A 10 11.71 15.12 20.90
CA PRO A 10 11.83 13.98 19.99
C PRO A 10 11.21 14.33 18.63
N HIS A 11 12.04 14.49 17.61
CA HIS A 11 11.61 14.71 16.23
C HIS A 11 11.78 13.41 15.45
N PHE A 12 10.66 12.81 15.06
CA PHE A 12 10.71 11.65 14.18
C PHE A 12 11.13 12.12 12.77
N PRO A 13 12.11 11.47 12.12
CA PRO A 13 12.62 11.93 10.84
C PRO A 13 11.50 12.03 9.80
N VAL A 14 11.33 13.20 9.17
CA VAL A 14 10.31 13.42 8.13
C VAL A 14 10.47 12.41 6.99
N SER A 15 11.71 12.06 6.63
CA SER A 15 12.01 11.03 5.64
C SER A 15 11.44 9.67 6.02
N ALA A 16 11.57 9.26 7.29
CA ALA A 16 11.02 8.00 7.76
C ALA A 16 9.49 8.00 7.67
N THR A 17 8.81 9.07 8.12
CA THR A 17 7.35 9.19 7.99
C THR A 17 6.93 9.08 6.53
N LEU A 18 7.62 9.78 5.64
CA LEU A 18 7.29 9.82 4.22
C LEU A 18 7.41 8.43 3.57
N VAL A 19 8.50 7.71 3.83
CA VAL A 19 8.69 6.33 3.34
C VAL A 19 7.60 5.40 3.86
N TYR A 20 7.25 5.47 5.14
CA TYR A 20 6.20 4.62 5.70
C TYR A 20 4.83 4.91 5.10
N VAL A 21 4.46 6.17 4.95
CA VAL A 21 3.16 6.55 4.39
C VAL A 21 3.06 6.12 2.92
N VAL A 22 4.06 6.46 2.11
CA VAL A 22 4.06 6.12 0.68
C VAL A 22 4.14 4.61 0.49
N GLY A 23 5.02 3.93 1.23
CA GLY A 23 5.17 2.48 1.18
C GLY A 23 3.91 1.74 1.63
N PHE A 24 3.24 2.22 2.67
CA PHE A 24 1.97 1.67 3.13
C PHE A 24 0.88 1.83 2.08
N ILE A 25 0.73 3.02 1.49
CA ILE A 25 -0.23 3.27 0.40
C ILE A 25 0.03 2.33 -0.78
N ALA A 26 1.29 2.18 -1.20
CA ALA A 26 1.65 1.25 -2.26
C ALA A 26 1.30 -0.20 -1.89
N ALA A 27 1.62 -0.63 -0.68
CA ALA A 27 1.36 -1.99 -0.20
C ALA A 27 -0.14 -2.31 -0.13
N VAL A 28 -0.97 -1.42 0.43
CA VAL A 28 -2.42 -1.66 0.49
C VAL A 28 -3.06 -1.61 -0.89
N THR A 29 -2.57 -0.75 -1.79
CA THR A 29 -3.10 -0.65 -3.15
C THR A 29 -2.79 -1.91 -3.94
N ILE A 30 -1.51 -2.30 -4.02
CA ILE A 30 -1.08 -3.48 -4.77
C ILE A 30 -1.65 -4.76 -4.13
N GLY A 31 -1.61 -4.86 -2.80
CA GLY A 31 -2.16 -6.00 -2.07
C GLY A 31 -3.66 -6.19 -2.31
N SER A 32 -4.43 -5.10 -2.32
CA SER A 32 -5.87 -5.15 -2.65
C SER A 32 -6.09 -5.64 -4.09
N ILE A 33 -5.35 -5.10 -5.06
CA ILE A 33 -5.45 -5.53 -6.46
C ILE A 33 -5.13 -7.01 -6.60
N ALA A 34 -4.05 -7.48 -5.97
CA ALA A 34 -3.64 -8.87 -6.01
C ALA A 34 -4.68 -9.80 -5.37
N TRP A 35 -5.23 -9.43 -4.20
CA TRP A 35 -6.22 -10.24 -3.49
C TRP A 35 -7.52 -10.40 -4.30
N TYR A 36 -8.04 -9.30 -4.86
CA TYR A 36 -9.26 -9.30 -5.66
C TYR A 36 -9.12 -9.99 -7.03
N ASN A 37 -7.90 -10.12 -7.55
CA ASN A 37 -7.59 -10.91 -8.75
C ASN A 37 -7.09 -12.33 -8.42
N SER A 38 -7.06 -12.72 -7.14
CA SER A 38 -6.70 -14.07 -6.70
C SER A 38 -7.89 -15.03 -6.78
N LYS A 39 -7.63 -16.31 -6.50
CA LYS A 39 -8.70 -17.31 -6.35
C LYS A 39 -9.61 -16.91 -5.20
N ARG A 40 -10.92 -16.95 -5.43
CA ARG A 40 -11.92 -16.63 -4.40
C ARG A 40 -11.91 -17.71 -3.30
N PRO A 41 -12.03 -17.33 -2.02
CA PRO A 41 -12.18 -18.28 -0.93
C PRO A 41 -13.54 -18.99 -1.03
N PRO A 42 -13.68 -20.16 -0.38
CA PRO A 42 -14.92 -20.92 -0.35
C PRO A 42 -16.11 -20.06 0.12
N GLY A 43 -17.26 -20.18 -0.54
CA GLY A 43 -18.46 -19.40 -0.24
C GLY A 43 -18.50 -17.98 -0.85
N TRP A 44 -17.44 -17.57 -1.57
CA TRP A 44 -17.36 -16.27 -2.25
C TRP A 44 -17.36 -16.38 -3.79
N GLU A 45 -17.64 -17.56 -4.32
CA GLU A 45 -17.53 -17.90 -5.75
C GLU A 45 -18.41 -17.02 -6.66
N GLY A 46 -19.64 -16.72 -6.23
CA GLY A 46 -20.61 -15.90 -6.97
C GLY A 46 -20.51 -14.40 -6.71
N LYS A 47 -19.48 -13.93 -5.98
CA LYS A 47 -19.33 -12.50 -5.68
C LYS A 47 -18.42 -11.83 -6.69
N GLU A 48 -18.91 -10.73 -7.23
CA GLU A 48 -18.16 -9.92 -8.17
C GLU A 48 -17.09 -9.10 -7.46
N ARG A 49 -16.06 -8.81 -8.25
CA ARG A 49 -14.95 -7.96 -7.83
C ARG A 49 -15.41 -6.49 -7.87
N PRO A 50 -15.01 -5.63 -6.94
CA PRO A 50 -15.37 -4.22 -6.98
C PRO A 50 -14.84 -3.53 -8.24
N ASP A 51 -15.61 -2.59 -8.80
CA ASP A 51 -15.29 -1.86 -10.03
C ASP A 51 -14.00 -1.03 -9.94
N VAL A 52 -13.69 -0.53 -8.74
CA VAL A 52 -12.47 0.26 -8.45
C VAL A 52 -11.18 -0.54 -8.68
N VAL A 53 -11.25 -1.87 -8.63
CA VAL A 53 -10.08 -2.71 -8.81
C VAL A 53 -9.89 -2.94 -10.31
N PRO A 54 -8.69 -2.78 -10.89
CA PRO A 54 -8.40 -3.18 -12.27
C PRO A 54 -8.22 -4.69 -12.41
N LYS A 55 -8.81 -5.27 -13.46
CA LYS A 55 -8.66 -6.71 -13.75
C LYS A 55 -7.23 -6.93 -14.26
N VAL A 56 -6.54 -7.91 -13.69
CA VAL A 56 -5.19 -8.27 -14.09
C VAL A 56 -5.28 -9.62 -14.79
N ASP A 57 -5.22 -9.61 -16.12
CA ASP A 57 -5.14 -10.82 -16.91
C ASP A 57 -3.73 -11.41 -16.81
N LYS A 58 -3.66 -12.73 -16.62
CA LYS A 58 -2.40 -13.46 -16.60
C LYS A 58 -2.12 -13.91 -18.03
N ASP A 59 -1.63 -13.00 -18.87
CA ASP A 59 -1.09 -13.41 -20.15
C ASP A 59 0.16 -14.27 -19.91
N GLU A 60 0.19 -15.44 -20.54
CA GLU A 60 1.28 -16.42 -20.42
C GLU A 60 2.58 -15.93 -21.10
N ASN A 61 2.52 -14.78 -21.78
CA ASN A 61 3.65 -14.18 -22.48
C ASN A 61 3.71 -12.65 -22.27
N PRO A 62 4.33 -12.17 -21.18
CA PRO A 62 4.46 -10.75 -20.89
C PRO A 62 5.52 -10.02 -21.75
N GLY A 63 5.88 -10.55 -22.93
CA GLY A 63 6.71 -9.85 -23.91
C GLY A 63 7.93 -10.62 -24.45
N LEU A 64 7.76 -11.87 -24.90
CA LEU A 64 8.73 -12.60 -25.74
C LEU A 64 8.16 -12.99 -27.11
#